data_AF-A0A3D0X7B2-F1
#
_entry.id   AF-A0A3D0X7B2-F1
#
_cell.length_a   1.000
_cell.length_b   1.000
_cell.length_c   1.000
_cell.angle_alpha   90.00
_cell.angle_beta   90.00
_cell.angle_gamma   90.00
#
_symmetry.space_group_name_H-M   'P 1'
#
loop_
_entity.id
_entity.type
_entity.pdbx_description
1 polymer ?
#
loop_
_entity_poly.entity_id
_entity_poly.type
_entity_poly.pdbx_seq_one_letter_code
_entity_poly.pdbx_strand_id
1 'polypeptide(L)'
;MSVSGIINEKQKSEPIEKYLSVENLNGSKYVNNYGKTFSLLERNLNYLNDKDNFRLINRVDVIPIEVYEDETNRAVIEESLRIINDFESSKEDKIIANSRITDFTVSVSKYYADKGNRQLIKYKMRKDGIQILENCKYDNERGIQMIKEYKDGGFDNFI
;
A
#
# COMPACT_ATOMS: atom_id res chain seq x y z
N MET A 1 41.43 -44.90 -8.02
CA MET A 1 41.37 -44.20 -9.31
C MET A 1 40.61 -42.90 -9.09
N SER A 2 41.25 -41.74 -9.21
CA SER A 2 40.58 -40.43 -9.16
C SER A 2 39.90 -40.17 -10.50
N VAL A 3 38.58 -39.95 -10.49
CA VAL A 3 37.82 -39.57 -11.68
C VAL A 3 38.28 -38.19 -12.12
N SER A 4 38.78 -38.09 -13.35
CA SER A 4 39.16 -36.81 -13.97
C SER A 4 37.97 -35.83 -13.93
N GLY A 5 38.17 -34.65 -13.34
CA GLY A 5 37.16 -33.58 -13.27
C GLY A 5 36.45 -33.40 -11.93
N ILE A 6 36.65 -34.29 -10.95
CA ILE A 6 36.06 -34.11 -9.60
C ILE A 6 37.08 -33.43 -8.69
N ILE A 7 36.86 -32.14 -8.45
CA ILE A 7 37.68 -31.30 -7.55
C ILE A 7 37.26 -31.59 -6.10
N ASN A 8 38.22 -32.01 -5.27
CA ASN A 8 37.97 -32.23 -3.84
C ASN A 8 37.93 -30.93 -3.05
N GLU A 9 37.44 -30.97 -1.81
CA GLU A 9 37.20 -29.75 -1.03
C GLU A 9 38.47 -28.92 -0.79
N LYS A 10 39.60 -29.58 -0.56
CA LYS A 10 40.89 -28.91 -0.40
C LYS A 10 41.32 -28.17 -1.66
N GLN A 11 41.08 -28.76 -2.83
CA GLN A 11 41.36 -28.15 -4.13
C GLN A 11 40.40 -26.99 -4.45
N LYS A 12 39.21 -26.93 -3.83
CA LYS A 12 38.30 -25.78 -3.93
C LYS A 12 38.71 -24.64 -2.98
N SER A 13 39.21 -24.97 -1.79
CA SER A 13 39.58 -23.96 -0.78
C SER A 13 40.91 -23.28 -1.11
N GLU A 14 41.88 -23.99 -1.69
CA GLU A 14 43.20 -23.45 -2.05
C GLU A 14 43.16 -22.18 -2.93
N PRO A 15 42.38 -22.10 -4.01
CA PRO A 15 42.24 -20.87 -4.81
C PRO A 15 41.64 -19.71 -4.03
N ILE A 16 40.65 -19.98 -3.17
CA ILE A 16 39.99 -18.96 -2.34
C ILE A 16 41.00 -18.39 -1.35
N GLU A 17 41.76 -19.26 -0.68
CA GLU A 17 42.78 -18.84 0.29
C GLU A 17 43.93 -18.09 -0.41
N LYS A 18 44.32 -18.53 -1.61
CA LYS A 18 45.38 -17.87 -2.37
C LYS A 18 45.02 -16.47 -2.89
N TYR A 19 43.78 -16.23 -3.29
CA TYR A 19 43.41 -14.98 -3.98
C TYR A 19 42.41 -14.10 -3.21
N LEU A 20 41.65 -14.68 -2.29
CA LEU A 20 40.57 -14.03 -1.55
C LEU A 20 40.76 -14.11 -0.03
N SER A 21 41.97 -14.43 0.47
CA SER A 21 42.26 -14.29 1.90
C SER A 21 42.18 -12.83 2.34
N VAL A 22 41.96 -12.63 3.64
CA VAL A 22 41.88 -11.30 4.25
C VAL A 22 43.18 -10.51 4.02
N GLU A 23 44.35 -11.16 4.09
CA GLU A 23 45.62 -10.46 3.84
C GLU A 23 45.73 -10.00 2.38
N ASN A 24 45.32 -10.84 1.43
CA ASN A 24 45.41 -10.55 -0.01
C ASN A 24 44.36 -9.53 -0.49
N LEU A 25 43.21 -9.47 0.18
CA LEU A 25 42.17 -8.49 -0.09
C LEU A 25 42.47 -7.14 0.54
N ASN A 26 43.34 -7.07 1.55
CA ASN A 26 43.68 -5.82 2.22
C ASN A 26 44.39 -4.85 1.25
N GLY A 27 43.89 -3.61 1.16
CA GLY A 27 44.37 -2.63 0.17
C GLY A 27 43.93 -2.89 -1.28
N SER A 28 43.18 -3.96 -1.56
CA SER A 28 42.64 -4.23 -2.90
C SER A 28 41.56 -3.21 -3.29
N LYS A 29 41.31 -3.10 -4.60
CA LYS A 29 40.17 -2.34 -5.13
C LYS A 29 38.83 -2.83 -4.58
N TYR A 30 38.71 -4.13 -4.31
CA TYR A 30 37.48 -4.73 -3.78
C TYR A 30 37.16 -4.18 -2.39
N VAL A 31 38.11 -4.21 -1.45
CA VAL A 31 37.92 -3.68 -0.09
C VAL A 31 37.66 -2.18 -0.11
N ASN A 32 38.34 -1.43 -0.97
CA ASN A 32 38.09 0.00 -1.12
C ASN A 32 36.69 0.30 -1.67
N ASN A 33 36.24 -0.42 -2.69
CA ASN A 33 34.89 -0.28 -3.24
C ASN A 33 33.81 -0.70 -2.25
N TYR A 34 34.01 -1.81 -1.55
CA TYR A 34 33.11 -2.27 -0.50
C TYR A 34 33.00 -1.23 0.62
N GLY A 35 34.13 -0.70 1.10
CA GLY A 35 34.15 0.35 2.13
C GLY A 35 33.45 1.64 1.69
N LYS A 36 33.63 2.06 0.42
CA LYS A 36 32.91 3.22 -0.15
C LYS A 36 31.40 2.98 -0.21
N THR A 37 30.96 1.83 -0.71
CA THR A 37 29.54 1.48 -0.79
C THR A 37 28.92 1.36 0.59
N PHE A 38 29.62 0.72 1.53
CA PHE A 38 29.18 0.60 2.91
C PHE A 38 29.04 1.98 3.58
N SER A 39 30.06 2.84 3.45
CA SER A 39 30.01 4.22 3.98
C SER A 39 28.90 5.05 3.32
N LEU A 40 28.63 4.84 2.03
CA LEU A 40 27.53 5.48 1.32
C LEU A 40 26.19 5.02 1.88
N LEU A 41 25.99 3.72 2.09
CA LEU A 41 24.77 3.18 2.69
C LEU A 41 24.58 3.68 4.13
N GLU A 42 25.65 3.68 4.92
CA GLU A 42 25.63 4.14 6.32
C GLU A 42 25.28 5.63 6.43
N ARG A 43 25.85 6.49 5.57
CA ARG A 43 25.50 7.91 5.48
C ARG A 43 24.08 8.14 5.00
N ASN A 44 23.60 7.27 4.12
CA ASN A 44 22.26 7.37 3.57
C ASN A 44 21.20 6.79 4.49
N LEU A 45 21.46 5.97 5.52
CA LEU A 45 20.43 5.50 6.47
C LEU A 45 19.57 6.63 7.08
N ASN A 46 20.06 7.88 7.07
CA ASN A 46 19.28 9.08 7.42
C ASN A 46 18.09 9.38 6.48
N TYR A 47 18.00 8.82 5.25
CA TYR A 47 16.82 8.97 4.39
C TYR A 47 15.56 8.33 5.00
N LEU A 48 15.71 7.41 5.95
CA LEU A 48 14.58 6.84 6.70
C LEU A 48 14.04 7.82 7.76
N ASN A 49 14.85 8.81 8.17
CA ASN A 49 14.46 9.84 9.14
C ASN A 49 13.89 11.11 8.47
N ASP A 50 14.09 11.28 7.17
CA ASP A 50 13.45 12.32 6.36
C ASP A 50 11.97 11.96 6.11
N LYS A 51 11.13 12.24 7.11
CA LYS A 51 9.66 12.16 6.97
C LYS A 51 9.11 13.01 5.82
N ASP A 52 9.86 14.01 5.37
CA ASP A 52 9.46 14.91 4.30
C ASP A 52 9.72 14.35 2.89
N ASN A 53 10.62 13.37 2.74
CA ASN A 53 10.99 12.80 1.43
C ASN A 53 10.21 11.52 1.07
N PHE A 54 9.60 10.85 2.04
CA PHE A 54 8.63 9.79 1.78
C PHE A 54 7.21 10.38 1.72
N ARG A 55 6.66 10.49 0.52
CA ARG A 55 5.25 10.87 0.34
C ARG A 55 4.37 9.82 1.02
N LEU A 56 3.84 10.14 2.20
CA LEU A 56 2.84 9.33 2.88
C LEU A 56 1.60 9.27 1.97
N ILE A 57 1.39 8.15 1.29
CA ILE A 57 0.19 7.91 0.49
C ILE A 57 -0.93 7.58 1.46
N ASN A 58 -1.52 8.63 2.05
CA ASN A 58 -2.70 8.48 2.88
C ASN A 58 -3.84 7.93 2.03
N ARG A 59 -4.33 6.74 2.38
CA ARG A 59 -5.50 6.12 1.80
C ARG A 59 -6.64 6.07 2.80
N VAL A 60 -7.86 6.11 2.30
CA VAL A 60 -9.10 5.97 3.06
C VAL A 60 -10.06 5.10 2.28
N ASP A 61 -10.85 4.30 2.99
CA ASP A 61 -11.85 3.43 2.34
C ASP A 61 -13.18 4.16 2.27
N VAL A 62 -13.74 4.20 1.06
CA VAL A 62 -14.98 4.89 0.70
C VAL A 62 -15.90 3.94 -0.06
N ILE A 63 -17.20 4.20 -0.03
CA ILE A 63 -18.18 3.51 -0.89
C ILE A 63 -18.45 4.42 -2.10
N PRO A 64 -18.19 3.97 -3.34
CA PRO A 64 -18.58 4.73 -4.52
C PRO A 64 -20.11 4.92 -4.57
N ILE A 65 -20.59 6.08 -5.01
CA ILE A 65 -22.03 6.36 -5.06
C ILE A 65 -22.81 5.34 -5.89
N GLU A 66 -22.28 4.92 -7.04
CA GLU A 66 -22.93 3.92 -7.91
C GLU A 66 -23.11 2.57 -7.20
N VAL A 67 -22.19 2.21 -6.30
CA VAL A 67 -22.31 0.99 -5.48
C VAL A 67 -23.37 1.15 -4.40
N TYR A 68 -23.47 2.36 -3.81
CA TYR A 68 -24.44 2.66 -2.75
C TYR A 68 -25.86 2.88 -3.27
N GLU A 69 -26.03 3.38 -4.50
CA GLU A 69 -27.33 3.62 -5.11
C GLU A 69 -28.00 2.36 -5.65
N ASP A 70 -27.24 1.29 -5.86
CA ASP A 70 -27.81 -0.03 -6.14
C ASP A 70 -28.67 -0.48 -4.95
N GLU A 71 -29.98 -0.68 -5.19
CA GLU A 71 -30.95 -1.00 -4.14
C GLU A 71 -30.57 -2.27 -3.35
N THR A 72 -29.98 -3.26 -4.01
CA THR A 72 -29.60 -4.52 -3.37
C THR A 72 -28.42 -4.31 -2.43
N ASN A 73 -27.39 -3.59 -2.87
CA ASN A 73 -26.23 -3.26 -2.04
C ASN A 73 -26.64 -2.36 -0.88
N ARG A 74 -27.47 -1.35 -1.15
CA ARG A 74 -27.98 -0.43 -0.13
C ARG A 74 -28.72 -1.16 0.98
N ALA A 75 -29.59 -2.09 0.63
CA ALA A 75 -30.34 -2.89 1.60
C ALA A 75 -29.40 -3.68 2.52
N VAL A 76 -28.36 -4.32 1.96
CA VAL A 76 -27.35 -5.06 2.76
C VAL A 76 -26.56 -4.12 3.68
N ILE A 77 -26.18 -2.94 3.19
CA ILE A 77 -25.46 -1.93 3.99
C ILE A 77 -26.34 -1.43 5.14
N GLU A 78 -27.59 -1.06 4.87
CA GLU A 78 -28.53 -0.57 5.88
C GLU A 78 -28.87 -1.64 6.93
N GLU A 79 -29.09 -2.89 6.52
CA GLU A 79 -29.29 -4.01 7.44
C GLU A 79 -28.06 -4.22 8.33
N SER A 80 -26.87 -4.20 7.75
CA SER A 80 -25.62 -4.37 8.49
C SER A 80 -25.41 -3.22 9.48
N LEU A 81 -25.72 -1.98 9.10
CA LEU A 81 -25.70 -0.83 10.01
C LEU A 81 -26.69 -0.98 11.16
N ARG A 82 -27.87 -1.56 10.91
CA ARG A 82 -28.86 -1.85 11.94
C ARG A 82 -28.30 -2.84 12.97
N ILE A 83 -27.71 -3.96 12.51
CA ILE A 83 -27.09 -4.98 13.38
C ILE A 83 -25.94 -4.38 14.22
N ILE A 84 -25.10 -3.53 13.61
CA ILE A 84 -23.98 -2.92 14.32
C ILE A 84 -24.43 -1.95 15.42
N ASN A 85 -25.47 -1.16 15.13
CA ASN A 85 -25.97 -0.17 16.07
C ASN A 85 -26.86 -0.77 17.15
N ASP A 86 -27.46 -1.93 16.89
CA ASP A 86 -28.30 -2.67 17.84
C ASP A 86 -27.53 -3.07 19.11
N PHE A 87 -28.23 -2.99 20.24
CA PHE A 87 -27.64 -3.32 21.54
C PHE A 87 -27.61 -4.83 21.78
N GLU A 88 -28.67 -5.53 21.38
CA GLU A 88 -28.88 -6.96 21.63
C GLU A 88 -28.02 -7.87 20.74
N SER A 89 -27.65 -7.39 19.55
CA SER A 89 -26.81 -8.12 18.60
C SER A 89 -25.45 -8.51 19.21
N SER A 90 -25.03 -9.75 18.97
CA SER A 90 -23.80 -10.31 19.52
C SER A 90 -22.55 -9.61 18.93
N LYS A 91 -21.40 -9.75 19.59
CA LYS A 91 -20.13 -9.21 19.04
C LYS A 91 -19.77 -9.86 17.71
N GLU A 92 -20.05 -11.15 17.54
CA GLU A 92 -19.77 -11.89 16.32
C GLU A 92 -20.62 -11.37 15.17
N ASP A 93 -21.92 -11.18 15.39
CA ASP A 93 -22.83 -10.61 14.38
C ASP A 93 -22.40 -9.21 13.95
N LYS A 94 -21.93 -8.39 14.90
CA LYS A 94 -21.42 -7.04 14.62
C LYS A 94 -20.15 -7.05 13.78
N ILE A 95 -19.26 -8.04 14.00
CA ILE A 95 -18.05 -8.21 13.19
C ILE A 95 -18.42 -8.65 11.77
N ILE A 96 -19.33 -9.63 11.65
CA ILE A 96 -19.81 -10.13 10.35
C ILE A 96 -20.50 -8.99 9.57
N ALA A 97 -21.37 -8.22 10.22
CA ALA A 97 -22.04 -7.07 9.63
C ALA A 97 -21.03 -5.99 9.20
N ASN A 98 -20.00 -5.72 10.00
CA ASN A 98 -18.95 -4.78 9.60
C ASN A 98 -18.17 -5.28 8.38
N SER A 99 -17.89 -6.59 8.30
CA SER A 99 -17.24 -7.20 7.12
C SER A 99 -18.08 -7.01 5.86
N ARG A 100 -19.39 -7.24 5.95
CA ARG A 100 -20.31 -7.02 4.82
C ARG A 100 -20.26 -5.58 4.33
N ILE A 101 -20.20 -4.60 5.22
CA ILE A 101 -20.07 -3.20 4.82
C ILE A 101 -18.72 -2.95 4.12
N THR A 102 -17.63 -3.52 4.63
CA THR A 102 -16.29 -3.33 4.02
C THR A 102 -16.17 -3.94 2.63
N ASP A 103 -16.96 -4.97 2.30
CA ASP A 103 -16.97 -5.58 0.96
C ASP A 103 -17.42 -4.61 -0.14
N PHE A 104 -18.19 -3.58 0.22
CA PHE A 104 -18.62 -2.52 -0.70
C PHE A 104 -17.67 -1.32 -0.76
N THR A 105 -16.53 -1.37 -0.05
CA THR A 105 -15.59 -0.24 0.03
C THR A 105 -14.44 -0.38 -0.95
N VAL A 106 -13.94 0.77 -1.41
CA VAL A 106 -12.77 0.90 -2.28
C VAL A 106 -11.78 1.85 -1.61
N SER A 107 -10.50 1.47 -1.61
CA SER A 107 -9.44 2.27 -1.02
C SER A 107 -8.95 3.36 -1.99
N VAL A 108 -9.16 4.62 -1.64
CA VAL A 108 -8.79 5.79 -2.45
C VAL A 108 -7.75 6.65 -1.75
N SER A 109 -7.03 7.49 -2.50
CA SER A 109 -6.19 8.51 -1.87
C SER A 109 -7.06 9.49 -1.08
N LYS A 110 -6.62 9.81 0.14
CA LYS A 110 -7.28 10.80 1.01
C LYS A 110 -7.50 12.15 0.31
N TYR A 111 -6.57 12.55 -0.57
CA TYR A 111 -6.73 13.76 -1.38
C TYR A 111 -8.01 13.75 -2.23
N TYR A 112 -8.36 12.62 -2.83
CA TYR A 112 -9.57 12.49 -3.64
C TYR A 112 -10.83 12.43 -2.77
N ALA A 113 -10.77 11.72 -1.64
CA ALA A 113 -11.88 11.67 -0.68
C ALA A 113 -12.18 13.03 -0.03
N ASP A 114 -11.17 13.87 0.19
CA ASP A 114 -11.33 15.21 0.77
C ASP A 114 -11.81 16.25 -0.26
N LYS A 115 -11.56 16.03 -1.56
CA LYS A 115 -11.99 16.94 -2.64
C LYS A 115 -13.41 16.70 -3.16
N GLY A 116 -14.00 15.55 -2.87
CA GLY A 116 -15.33 15.19 -3.37
C GLY A 116 -16.47 15.65 -2.47
N ASN A 117 -17.67 15.76 -3.05
CA ASN A 117 -18.90 15.74 -2.27
C ASN A 117 -19.04 14.37 -1.63
N ARG A 118 -19.37 14.37 -0.33
CA ARG A 118 -19.37 13.17 0.49
C ARG A 118 -20.53 13.15 1.47
N GLN A 119 -21.16 11.98 1.54
CA GLN A 119 -22.08 11.66 2.64
C GLN A 119 -21.33 10.78 3.64
N LEU A 120 -21.51 11.06 4.93
CA LEU A 120 -20.82 10.32 5.98
C LEU A 120 -21.78 9.42 6.74
N ILE A 121 -21.56 8.11 6.65
CA ILE A 121 -22.25 7.12 7.46
C ILE A 121 -21.43 6.85 8.72
N LYS A 122 -21.94 7.29 9.88
CA LYS A 122 -21.32 7.00 11.18
C LYS A 122 -21.95 5.76 11.82
N TYR A 123 -21.13 4.90 12.40
CA TYR A 123 -21.57 3.71 13.11
C TYR A 123 -20.52 3.27 14.15
N LYS A 124 -20.96 2.52 15.18
CA LYS A 124 -20.17 2.27 16.40
C LYS A 124 -18.80 1.61 16.18
N MET A 125 -18.60 0.89 15.07
CA MET A 125 -17.36 0.16 14.78
C MET A 125 -16.26 1.02 14.14
N ARG A 126 -16.60 2.19 13.57
CA ARG A 126 -15.63 3.06 12.89
C ARG A 126 -15.78 4.50 13.35
N LYS A 127 -14.79 5.00 14.11
CA LYS A 127 -14.79 6.36 14.69
C LYS A 127 -15.01 7.45 13.64
N ASP A 128 -14.35 7.31 12.50
CA ASP A 128 -14.39 8.30 11.43
C ASP A 128 -15.55 8.07 10.44
N GLY A 129 -16.33 7.00 10.64
CA GLY A 129 -17.39 6.57 9.72
C GLY A 129 -16.88 6.08 8.37
N ILE A 130 -17.81 5.70 7.49
CA ILE A 130 -17.54 5.41 6.09
C ILE A 130 -18.10 6.54 5.24
N GLN A 131 -17.31 7.00 4.28
CA GLN A 131 -17.71 8.06 3.36
C GLN A 131 -18.28 7.42 2.09
N ILE A 132 -19.43 7.91 1.65
CA ILE A 132 -19.94 7.68 0.30
C ILE A 132 -19.36 8.78 -0.59
N LEU A 133 -18.70 8.39 -1.68
CA LEU A 133 -18.04 9.31 -2.60
C LEU A 133 -18.93 9.56 -3.82
N GLU A 134 -19.39 10.81 -4.00
CA GLU A 134 -20.36 11.16 -5.05
C GLU A 134 -19.71 11.52 -6.39
N ASN A 135 -18.50 12.07 -6.38
CA ASN A 135 -17.80 12.54 -7.58
C ASN A 135 -16.94 11.45 -8.23
N CYS A 136 -17.44 10.22 -8.29
CA CYS A 136 -16.73 9.10 -8.89
C CYS A 136 -17.64 8.20 -9.71
N LYS A 137 -17.06 7.54 -10.70
CA LYS A 137 -17.60 6.35 -11.35
C LYS A 137 -16.86 5.13 -10.87
N TYR A 138 -17.55 4.01 -10.75
CA TYR A 138 -16.97 2.74 -10.35
C TYR A 138 -17.31 1.66 -11.37
N ASP A 139 -16.28 0.97 -11.82
CA ASP A 139 -16.40 -0.15 -12.74
C ASP A 139 -15.54 -1.31 -12.24
N ASN A 140 -16.03 -2.54 -12.35
CA ASN A 140 -15.32 -3.70 -11.82
C ASN A 140 -14.00 -3.97 -12.55
N GLU A 141 -13.88 -3.60 -13.83
CA GLU A 141 -12.63 -3.78 -14.60
C GLU A 141 -11.66 -2.63 -14.38
N ARG A 142 -12.17 -1.40 -14.32
CA ARG A 142 -11.34 -0.17 -14.27
C ARG A 142 -11.16 0.41 -12.86
N GLY A 143 -11.89 -0.09 -11.87
CA GLY A 143 -11.94 0.44 -10.53
C GLY A 143 -12.59 1.83 -10.48
N ILE A 144 -12.11 2.66 -9.54
CA ILE A 144 -12.69 3.98 -9.30
C ILE A 144 -12.09 5.06 -10.21
N GLN A 145 -12.95 5.86 -10.82
CA GLN A 145 -12.59 6.97 -11.69
C GLN A 145 -13.17 8.26 -11.12
N MET A 146 -12.30 9.21 -10.80
CA MET A 146 -12.74 10.51 -10.28
C MET A 146 -13.27 11.37 -11.41
N ILE A 147 -14.50 11.86 -11.28
CA ILE A 147 -15.06 12.85 -12.20
C ILE A 147 -14.42 14.18 -11.83
N LYS A 148 -13.52 14.68 -12.68
CA LYS A 148 -13.02 16.05 -12.55
C LYS A 148 -14.18 16.97 -12.89
N GLU A 149 -14.62 17.80 -11.94
CA GLU A 149 -15.30 19.03 -12.31
C GLU A 149 -14.32 19.84 -13.15
N TYR A 150 -14.59 19.97 -14.45
CA TYR A 150 -13.93 20.97 -15.25
C TYR A 150 -14.34 22.31 -14.65
N LYS A 151 -13.39 22.97 -13.95
CA LYS A 151 -13.50 24.42 -13.79
C LYS A 151 -13.39 24.98 -15.20
N ASP A 152 -14.46 25.61 -15.68
CA ASP A 152 -14.40 26.44 -16.88
C ASP A 152 -13.21 27.39 -16.75
N GLY A 153 -12.26 27.27 -17.67
CA GLY A 153 -11.14 28.20 -17.83
C GLY A 153 -9.77 27.64 -17.43
N GLY A 154 -9.06 27.08 -18.41
CA GLY A 154 -7.62 26.82 -18.32
C GLY A 154 -7.20 25.57 -19.06
N PHE A 155 -7.17 25.63 -20.40
CA PHE A 155 -6.37 24.68 -21.17
C PHE A 155 -4.90 24.91 -20.84
N ASP A 156 -4.32 24.09 -19.96
CA ASP A 156 -2.87 23.91 -19.94
C ASP A 156 -2.52 23.01 -21.13
N ASN A 157 -2.30 23.66 -22.27
CA ASN A 157 -1.64 23.07 -23.43
C ASN A 157 -0.19 22.78 -23.03
N PHE A 158 0.10 21.54 -22.64
CA PHE A 158 1.46 21.04 -22.66
C PHE A 158 1.79 20.61 -24.10
N ILE A 159 2.41 21.54 -24.86
CA ILE A 159 3.32 21.21 -25.96
C ILE A 159 4.73 21.15 -25.37
#